data_AF-A0A4Z1H1N8-F1
#
_entry.id   AF-A0A4Z1H1N8-F1
#
_cell.length_a   1.000
_cell.length_b   1.000
_cell.length_c   1.000
_cell.angle_alpha   90.00
_cell.angle_beta   90.00
_cell.angle_gamma   90.00
#
_symmetry.space_group_name_H-M   'P 1'
#
loop_
_entity.id
_entity.type
_entity.pdbx_description
1 polymer ?
#
loop_
_entity_poly.entity_id
_entity_poly.type
_entity_poly.pdbx_seq_one_letter_code
_entity_poly.pdbx_strand_id
1 'polypeptide(L)'
;MSSPVEFNYSLPIQREDGHAYHMPNYTDKLWLARMRNAEVPELINDAIGYLTAEEDRSIQMNRIPPNQKVFVNENDNASFTAQQVDSKTIQEELPGFVMEGILKLRKMLLRCGEGKDSEKCRFEEILRSEKEEKSRVYTMGWSIPPNGDSGGVATTAKGHFKHCDELAEAVQLIAKVSQAIIRYVTPAEELRVLELQSEIDVAYTVGDEENKNFSTIQVNYSNVDTVSLSVEMGKSGSLHIDAKDDPARMSVLLNLSNLAEGCWPGKFTIMSLRDYWVFAPCDALVFRARHPHFGIPPRMMGDSPRKPYVAPIPQLAWMDPDLYNYSRLVLVAYPQRNLMNLAPSLKRYKMPDHYQKDNPMAVTFPHGEAFALAAWGTLRHQHEKIAMQDAWHLAHRHSSGSLAVLPSAKSIAKREAWKDEDGNIVLPRVSRIQKVLDGNSAQSRDSDQARAFARLREIAKASLSQDYFQQRSTHTDAQYVSVLGSSLIKPPAVTPGRKLSKGATHAMFGEKPYLCSLCDKRVPGPFELKAHFKTYHKNDCVEGFEAFMPTRDPNRLKYLQEAGASSLAESSKKGGKRRRTSDIESDKPPAQNIKAEDPEDTIVISDEEEIENIAAASTQHRKRN
;
A
#
# COMPACT_ATOMS: atom_id res chain seq x y z
N MET A 1 17.95 13.03 -33.94
CA MET A 1 17.40 12.83 -32.59
C MET A 1 16.63 11.52 -32.62
N SER A 2 16.94 10.57 -31.75
CA SER A 2 16.17 9.34 -31.61
C SER A 2 14.73 9.69 -31.20
N SER A 3 13.74 8.95 -31.69
CA SER A 3 12.35 9.11 -31.26
C SER A 3 12.25 8.98 -29.73
N PRO A 4 11.36 9.74 -29.07
CA PRO A 4 11.15 9.64 -27.64
C PRO A 4 10.77 8.21 -27.25
N VAL A 5 11.33 7.73 -26.14
CA VAL A 5 10.93 6.46 -25.53
C VAL A 5 9.46 6.54 -25.12
N GLU A 6 8.72 5.48 -25.39
CA GLU A 6 7.29 5.46 -25.13
C GLU A 6 7.02 4.83 -23.75
N PHE A 7 6.32 5.57 -22.88
CA PHE A 7 5.91 5.15 -21.54
C PHE A 7 4.39 4.94 -21.44
N ASN A 8 3.90 4.60 -20.24
CA ASN A 8 2.48 4.29 -20.01
C ASN A 8 1.57 5.52 -20.03
N TYR A 9 2.14 6.72 -20.06
CA TYR A 9 1.44 7.98 -20.19
C TYR A 9 2.21 8.90 -21.13
N SER A 10 1.50 9.87 -21.70
CA SER A 10 2.12 10.97 -22.44
C SER A 10 3.00 11.83 -21.53
N LEU A 11 3.88 12.62 -22.16
CA LEU A 11 4.43 13.80 -21.50
C LEU A 11 3.29 14.72 -21.05
N PRO A 12 3.48 15.47 -19.95
CA PRO A 12 2.44 16.33 -19.41
C PRO A 12 2.08 17.43 -20.40
N ILE A 13 0.79 17.62 -20.61
CA ILE A 13 0.22 18.73 -21.38
C ILE A 13 -0.06 19.84 -20.38
N GLN A 14 0.52 21.03 -20.60
CA GLN A 14 0.16 22.22 -19.83
C GLN A 14 -1.04 22.91 -20.47
N ARG A 15 -2.01 23.27 -19.64
CA ARG A 15 -3.21 24.02 -20.05
C ARG A 15 -3.16 25.45 -19.53
N GLU A 16 -4.11 26.27 -19.98
CA GLU A 16 -4.27 27.67 -19.54
C GLU A 16 -4.52 27.80 -18.03
N ASP A 17 -5.01 26.75 -17.38
CA ASP A 17 -5.21 26.69 -15.92
C ASP A 17 -3.91 26.48 -15.12
N GLY A 18 -2.77 26.27 -15.79
CA GLY A 18 -1.48 26.06 -15.15
C GLY A 18 -1.30 24.69 -14.49
N HIS A 19 -2.18 23.72 -14.76
CA HIS A 19 -2.09 22.36 -14.22
C HIS A 19 -1.50 21.37 -15.25
N ALA A 20 -1.02 20.22 -14.74
CA ALA A 20 -0.40 19.18 -15.55
C ALA A 20 -1.38 18.04 -15.85
N TYR A 21 -1.48 17.65 -17.12
CA TYR A 21 -2.39 16.61 -17.59
C TYR A 21 -1.63 15.49 -18.30
N HIS A 22 -1.86 14.24 -17.88
CA HIS A 22 -1.29 13.06 -18.51
C HIS A 22 -2.36 12.22 -19.21
N MET A 23 -2.07 11.81 -20.44
CA MET A 23 -2.93 10.90 -21.18
C MET A 23 -2.44 9.47 -21.07
N PRO A 24 -3.30 8.50 -20.68
CA PRO A 24 -2.94 7.10 -20.72
C PRO A 24 -2.48 6.66 -22.11
N ASN A 25 -1.37 5.93 -22.14
CA ASN A 25 -0.81 5.30 -23.32
C ASN A 25 -0.43 3.84 -22.98
N TYR A 26 -1.43 3.10 -22.49
CA TYR A 26 -1.23 1.74 -22.01
C TYR A 26 -1.01 0.79 -23.17
N THR A 27 -0.04 -0.10 -23.01
CA THR A 27 0.18 -1.23 -23.92
C THR A 27 -0.66 -2.44 -23.51
N ASP A 28 -1.11 -3.20 -24.51
CA ASP A 28 -1.69 -4.54 -24.34
C ASP A 28 -0.68 -5.57 -23.79
N LYS A 29 0.63 -5.30 -23.94
CA LYS A 29 1.72 -6.16 -23.48
C LYS A 29 2.05 -5.89 -22.02
N LEU A 30 1.48 -6.72 -21.16
CA LEU A 30 1.67 -6.65 -19.71
C LEU A 30 3.14 -6.57 -19.24
N TRP A 31 4.08 -7.26 -19.90
CA TRP A 31 5.50 -7.20 -19.54
C TRP A 31 6.12 -5.82 -19.84
N LEU A 32 5.71 -5.19 -20.96
CA LEU A 32 6.23 -3.90 -21.38
C LEU A 32 5.67 -2.78 -20.48
N ALA A 33 4.39 -2.85 -20.12
CA ALA A 33 3.79 -1.94 -19.14
C ALA A 33 4.56 -1.94 -17.80
N ARG A 34 5.06 -3.10 -17.36
CA ARG A 34 5.89 -3.20 -16.15
C ARG A 34 7.24 -2.54 -16.32
N MET A 35 7.95 -2.85 -17.41
CA MET A 35 9.27 -2.27 -17.65
C MET A 35 9.17 -0.75 -17.78
N ARG A 36 8.13 -0.24 -18.45
CA ARG A 36 7.80 1.20 -18.51
C ARG A 36 7.61 1.83 -17.12
N ASN A 37 6.99 1.12 -16.18
CA ASN A 37 6.83 1.60 -14.79
C ASN A 37 8.10 1.45 -13.93
N ALA A 38 9.02 0.55 -14.30
CA ALA A 38 10.19 0.19 -13.50
C ALA A 38 11.50 0.81 -13.96
N GLU A 39 11.57 1.36 -15.18
CA GLU A 39 12.77 1.99 -15.72
C GLU A 39 13.04 3.34 -15.04
N VAL A 40 14.12 3.41 -14.25
CA VAL A 40 14.55 4.58 -13.50
C VAL A 40 15.85 5.11 -14.13
N PRO A 41 15.88 6.34 -14.66
CA PRO A 41 17.14 6.93 -15.13
C PRO A 41 18.14 7.10 -13.98
N GLU A 42 19.40 6.71 -14.14
CA GLU A 42 20.44 6.91 -13.13
C GLU A 42 20.55 8.38 -12.71
N LEU A 43 20.42 9.29 -13.67
CA LEU A 43 20.49 10.74 -13.44
C LEU A 43 19.48 11.26 -12.41
N ILE A 44 18.25 10.72 -12.36
CA ILE A 44 17.27 11.20 -11.37
C ILE A 44 17.69 10.79 -9.94
N ASN A 45 18.31 9.62 -9.80
CA ASN A 45 18.78 9.07 -8.53
C ASN A 45 20.09 9.70 -8.05
N ASP A 46 21.02 9.93 -8.96
CA ASP A 46 22.40 10.30 -8.62
C ASP A 46 22.60 11.82 -8.53
N ALA A 47 21.76 12.60 -9.21
CA ALA A 47 21.87 14.04 -9.17
C ALA A 47 21.49 14.63 -7.80
N ILE A 48 22.49 15.22 -7.15
CA ILE A 48 22.37 15.98 -5.90
C ILE A 48 22.18 17.46 -6.22
N GLY A 49 20.97 17.98 -6.02
CA GLY A 49 20.58 19.32 -6.46
C GLY A 49 19.53 19.31 -7.58
N TYR A 50 19.12 20.49 -8.03
CA TYR A 50 18.16 20.61 -9.13
C TYR A 50 18.75 20.12 -10.46
N LEU A 51 17.94 19.36 -11.20
CA LEU A 51 18.17 19.09 -12.61
C LEU A 51 17.82 20.32 -13.46
N THR A 52 18.55 20.50 -14.57
CA THR A 52 18.19 21.48 -15.59
C THR A 52 17.05 20.97 -16.46
N ALA A 53 16.42 21.87 -17.20
CA ALA A 53 15.35 21.49 -18.11
C ALA A 53 15.86 20.59 -19.26
N GLU A 54 17.10 20.76 -19.70
CA GLU A 54 17.76 19.89 -20.68
C GLU A 54 17.93 18.46 -20.13
N GLU A 55 18.34 18.34 -18.87
CA GLU A 55 18.51 17.05 -18.20
C GLU A 55 17.18 16.34 -18.03
N ASP A 56 16.16 17.04 -17.50
CA ASP A 56 14.79 16.51 -17.37
C ASP A 56 14.27 15.98 -18.72
N ARG A 57 14.45 16.76 -19.81
CA ARG A 57 14.09 16.33 -21.18
C ARG A 57 14.87 15.11 -21.65
N SER A 58 16.16 15.02 -21.32
CA SER A 58 17.02 13.92 -21.75
C SER A 58 16.62 12.57 -21.14
N ILE A 59 16.06 12.58 -19.94
CA ILE A 59 15.61 11.37 -19.22
C ILE A 59 14.09 11.21 -19.21
N GLN A 60 13.37 12.10 -19.90
CA GLN A 60 11.90 12.15 -19.93
C GLN A 60 11.28 12.05 -18.53
N MET A 61 11.77 12.90 -17.62
CA MET A 61 11.18 13.11 -16.30
C MET A 61 10.68 14.54 -16.22
N ASN A 62 9.60 14.77 -15.48
CA ASN A 62 9.00 16.09 -15.32
C ASN A 62 9.12 16.53 -13.86
N ARG A 63 9.82 17.63 -13.63
CA ARG A 63 9.75 18.30 -12.33
C ARG A 63 8.44 19.06 -12.26
N ILE A 64 7.54 18.62 -11.38
CA ILE A 64 6.30 19.34 -11.13
C ILE A 64 6.57 20.41 -10.04
N PRO A 65 6.33 21.70 -10.33
CA PRO A 65 6.41 22.76 -9.33
C PRO A 65 5.49 22.50 -8.12
N PRO A 66 5.84 23.01 -6.93
CA PRO A 66 4.92 23.03 -5.81
C PRO A 66 3.62 23.74 -6.16
N ASN A 67 2.54 23.33 -5.53
CA ASN A 67 1.18 23.87 -5.67
C ASN A 67 0.53 23.65 -7.04
N GLN A 68 1.21 23.03 -8.01
CA GLN A 68 0.61 22.60 -9.28
C GLN A 68 -0.10 21.24 -9.13
N LYS A 69 -1.36 21.17 -9.57
CA LYS A 69 -2.15 19.93 -9.59
C LYS A 69 -1.78 19.09 -10.81
N VAL A 70 -1.77 17.77 -10.60
CA VAL A 70 -1.57 16.75 -11.63
C VAL A 70 -2.86 15.95 -11.81
N PHE A 71 -3.29 15.84 -13.06
CA PHE A 71 -4.47 15.08 -13.48
C PHE A 71 -4.09 14.00 -14.49
N VAL A 72 -4.86 12.92 -14.51
CA VAL A 72 -4.85 11.91 -15.57
C VAL A 72 -6.16 11.97 -16.33
N ASN A 73 -6.09 11.88 -17.67
CA ASN A 73 -7.18 12.14 -18.62
C ASN A 73 -7.61 13.61 -18.70
N GLU A 74 -8.53 13.87 -19.62
CA GLU A 74 -9.08 15.20 -19.89
C GLU A 74 -10.60 15.26 -19.64
N ASN A 75 -11.10 16.48 -19.52
CA ASN A 75 -12.53 16.84 -19.51
C ASN A 75 -13.27 16.14 -18.36
N ASP A 76 -14.49 15.65 -18.60
CA ASP A 76 -15.37 15.03 -17.58
C ASP A 76 -14.82 13.74 -16.95
N ASN A 77 -13.68 13.24 -17.42
CA ASN A 77 -13.00 12.05 -16.92
C ASN A 77 -11.62 12.36 -16.30
N ALA A 78 -11.27 13.63 -16.15
CA ALA A 78 -10.04 14.04 -15.48
C ALA A 78 -10.05 13.53 -14.02
N SER A 79 -9.05 12.73 -13.68
CA SER A 79 -8.82 12.19 -12.33
C SER A 79 -7.73 13.02 -11.67
N PHE A 80 -8.04 13.71 -10.57
CA PHE A 80 -7.01 14.35 -9.77
C PHE A 80 -6.09 13.27 -9.19
N THR A 81 -4.77 13.44 -9.31
CA THR A 81 -3.80 12.39 -9.00
C THR A 81 -2.75 12.81 -7.99
N ALA A 82 -2.22 14.04 -8.07
CA ALA A 82 -1.21 14.51 -7.13
C ALA A 82 -1.12 16.05 -7.03
N GLN A 83 -0.69 16.55 -5.88
CA GLN A 83 -0.23 17.94 -5.68
C GLN A 83 0.71 18.00 -4.47
N GLN A 84 1.90 18.61 -4.65
CA GLN A 84 2.74 19.03 -3.54
C GLN A 84 2.23 20.38 -3.03
N VAL A 85 2.15 20.56 -1.71
CA VAL A 85 1.94 21.86 -1.06
C VAL A 85 3.21 22.20 -0.31
N ASP A 86 3.87 23.29 -0.69
CA ASP A 86 5.10 23.70 -0.04
C ASP A 86 4.85 24.39 1.32
N SER A 87 5.90 24.43 2.14
CA SER A 87 5.86 25.07 3.45
C SER A 87 5.34 26.51 3.43
N LYS A 88 5.59 27.26 2.35
CA LYS A 88 5.08 28.63 2.18
C LYS A 88 3.56 28.66 2.07
N THR A 89 2.99 27.89 1.15
CA THR A 89 1.53 27.81 0.99
C THR A 89 0.86 27.25 2.24
N ILE A 90 1.49 26.28 2.93
CA ILE A 90 0.96 25.77 4.21
C ILE A 90 0.91 26.88 5.28
N GLN A 91 1.90 27.78 5.32
CA GLN A 91 1.92 28.87 6.29
C GLN A 91 0.96 30.02 5.92
N GLU A 92 0.87 30.35 4.63
CA GLU A 92 0.17 31.56 4.16
C GLU A 92 -1.31 31.31 3.81
N GLU A 93 -1.67 30.13 3.31
CA GLU A 93 -3.01 29.86 2.77
C GLU A 93 -3.84 28.88 3.61
N LEU A 94 -3.20 27.95 4.32
CA LEU A 94 -3.92 27.00 5.18
C LEU A 94 -4.19 27.61 6.57
N PRO A 95 -5.19 27.10 7.32
CA PRO A 95 -5.42 27.54 8.69
C PRO A 95 -4.16 27.43 9.55
N GLY A 96 -3.90 28.43 10.41
CA GLY A 96 -2.64 28.52 11.18
C GLY A 96 -2.29 27.27 12.00
N PHE A 97 -3.30 26.54 12.49
CA PHE A 97 -3.11 25.29 13.23
C PHE A 97 -2.37 24.21 12.42
N VAL A 98 -2.38 24.28 11.08
CA VAL A 98 -1.74 23.28 10.21
C VAL A 98 -0.22 23.39 10.34
N MET A 99 0.35 24.59 10.14
CA MET A 99 1.79 24.79 10.30
C MET A 99 2.22 24.63 11.76
N GLU A 100 1.43 25.16 12.72
CA GLU A 100 1.69 24.94 14.14
C GLU A 100 1.72 23.45 14.50
N GLY A 101 0.80 22.67 13.95
CA GLY A 101 0.73 21.22 14.10
C GLY A 101 1.94 20.52 13.50
N ILE A 102 2.37 20.88 12.29
CA ILE A 102 3.60 20.36 11.67
C ILE A 102 4.80 20.63 12.57
N LEU A 103 4.98 21.86 13.07
CA LEU A 103 6.11 22.22 13.92
C LEU A 103 6.07 21.50 15.27
N LYS A 104 4.90 21.33 15.86
CA LYS A 104 4.73 20.54 17.10
C LYS A 104 5.06 19.07 16.86
N LEU A 105 4.59 18.48 15.75
CA LEU A 105 4.93 17.11 15.36
C LEU A 105 6.44 16.94 15.15
N ARG A 106 7.11 17.88 14.49
CA ARG A 106 8.58 17.85 14.33
C ARG A 106 9.29 17.82 15.67
N LYS A 107 8.92 18.73 16.59
CA LYS A 107 9.52 18.79 17.93
C LYS A 107 9.32 17.50 18.71
N MET A 108 8.14 16.90 18.63
CA MET A 108 7.80 15.67 19.34
C MET A 108 8.50 14.44 18.75
N LEU A 109 8.47 14.29 17.42
CA LEU A 109 8.93 13.10 16.72
C LEU A 109 10.44 13.08 16.43
N LEU A 110 11.15 14.19 16.60
CA LEU A 110 12.61 14.24 16.41
C LEU A 110 13.38 14.54 17.70
N ARG A 111 12.69 14.59 18.85
CA ARG A 111 13.33 14.91 20.14
C ARG A 111 14.39 13.87 20.48
N CYS A 112 15.59 14.34 20.82
CA CYS A 112 16.64 13.50 21.38
C CYS A 112 16.18 12.87 22.71
N GLY A 113 16.66 11.66 22.99
CA GLY A 113 16.51 11.02 24.30
C GLY A 113 17.29 11.73 25.40
N GLU A 114 17.21 11.19 26.61
CA GLU A 114 17.94 11.72 27.77
C GLU A 114 19.03 10.75 28.24
N GLY A 115 20.06 11.30 28.89
CA GLY A 115 21.12 10.50 29.51
C GLY A 115 21.85 9.60 28.52
N LYS A 116 21.69 8.28 28.66
CA LYS A 116 22.38 7.28 27.82
C LYS A 116 21.80 7.14 26.42
N ASP A 117 20.61 7.68 26.18
CA ASP A 117 19.91 7.62 24.90
C ASP A 117 19.89 8.99 24.19
N SER A 118 20.78 9.92 24.57
CA SER A 118 20.84 11.27 24.00
C SER A 118 21.10 11.30 22.48
N GLU A 119 21.71 10.25 21.94
CA GLU A 119 21.96 10.11 20.50
C GLU A 119 20.78 9.51 19.73
N LYS A 120 19.75 9.02 20.42
CA LYS A 120 18.58 8.37 19.81
C LYS A 120 17.37 9.28 19.80
N CYS A 121 16.45 9.05 18.87
CA CYS A 121 15.14 9.69 18.89
C CYS A 121 14.24 9.05 19.94
N ARG A 122 13.77 9.85 20.91
CA ARG A 122 12.89 9.39 22.00
C ARG A 122 11.61 8.76 21.47
N PHE A 123 10.96 9.40 20.50
CA PHE A 123 9.68 8.93 19.98
C PHE A 123 9.84 7.67 19.11
N GLU A 124 10.93 7.57 18.33
CA GLU A 124 11.23 6.35 17.58
C GLU A 124 11.43 5.16 18.53
N GLU A 125 12.08 5.35 19.68
CA GLU A 125 12.22 4.29 20.69
C GLU A 125 10.87 3.87 21.31
N ILE A 126 9.87 4.77 21.39
CA ILE A 126 8.51 4.42 21.83
C ILE A 126 7.84 3.51 20.79
N LEU A 127 8.05 3.81 19.49
CA LEU A 127 7.49 3.05 18.37
C LEU A 127 8.18 1.71 18.14
N ARG A 128 9.47 1.63 18.47
CA ARG A 128 10.28 0.42 18.29
C ARG A 128 9.76 -0.71 19.18
N SER A 129 9.38 -1.82 18.57
CA SER A 129 8.97 -3.02 19.31
C SER A 129 10.18 -3.70 19.99
N GLU A 130 9.96 -4.57 20.99
CA GLU A 130 11.04 -5.26 21.73
C GLU A 130 11.87 -6.23 20.86
N LYS A 131 11.48 -6.49 19.60
CA LYS A 131 12.28 -7.26 18.64
C LYS A 131 13.11 -6.30 17.81
N GLU A 132 14.37 -6.65 17.52
CA GLU A 132 15.19 -5.93 16.54
C GLU A 132 14.48 -5.92 15.17
N GLU A 133 13.72 -4.85 14.92
CA GLU A 133 13.13 -4.59 13.63
C GLU A 133 14.24 -4.20 12.66
N LYS A 134 14.30 -4.91 11.53
CA LYS A 134 15.27 -4.63 10.46
C LYS A 134 14.92 -3.39 9.63
N SER A 135 13.76 -2.78 9.86
CA SER A 135 13.19 -1.69 9.06
C SER A 135 12.63 -0.62 9.99
N ARG A 136 12.94 0.64 9.72
CA ARG A 136 12.55 1.82 10.52
C ARG A 136 11.22 2.40 10.05
N VAL A 137 10.21 1.54 9.96
CA VAL A 137 8.88 1.84 9.45
C VAL A 137 7.85 1.37 10.46
N TYR A 138 7.10 2.32 11.03
CA TYR A 138 6.17 2.06 12.12
C TYR A 138 4.75 2.39 11.68
N THR A 139 3.76 1.60 12.11
CA THR A 139 2.35 1.84 11.76
C THR A 139 1.55 2.22 13.00
N MET A 140 0.77 3.28 12.91
CA MET A 140 -0.14 3.78 13.94
C MET A 140 -1.57 3.87 13.39
N GLY A 141 -2.56 3.94 14.29
CA GLY A 141 -3.98 4.02 13.91
C GLY A 141 -4.63 2.65 13.72
N TRP A 142 -5.37 2.48 12.63
CA TRP A 142 -6.05 1.21 12.32
C TRP A 142 -5.22 0.36 11.36
N SER A 143 -5.31 -0.96 11.48
CA SER A 143 -4.68 -1.89 10.56
C SER A 143 -5.52 -3.14 10.38
N ILE A 144 -5.32 -3.81 9.26
CA ILE A 144 -5.85 -5.12 8.96
C ILE A 144 -4.72 -6.14 9.17
N PRO A 145 -4.91 -7.17 10.00
CA PRO A 145 -3.90 -8.20 10.18
C PRO A 145 -3.80 -9.09 8.93
N PRO A 146 -2.74 -9.92 8.80
CA PRO A 146 -2.48 -10.68 7.58
C PRO A 146 -3.61 -11.64 7.14
N ASN A 147 -4.47 -12.07 8.06
CA ASN A 147 -5.65 -12.91 7.77
C ASN A 147 -6.79 -12.15 7.05
N GLY A 148 -6.75 -10.82 7.03
CA GLY A 148 -7.59 -9.99 6.15
C GLY A 148 -9.07 -9.86 6.52
N ASP A 149 -9.55 -10.60 7.52
CA ASP A 149 -10.97 -10.67 7.90
C ASP A 149 -11.33 -9.86 9.15
N SER A 150 -10.34 -9.19 9.75
CA SER A 150 -10.52 -8.40 10.96
C SER A 150 -9.82 -7.04 10.88
N GLY A 151 -10.30 -6.07 11.66
CA GLY A 151 -9.66 -4.76 11.84
C GLY A 151 -9.27 -4.56 13.31
N GLY A 152 -8.15 -3.89 13.55
CA GLY A 152 -7.66 -3.58 14.90
C GLY A 152 -6.66 -2.44 14.92
N VAL A 153 -6.21 -2.04 16.12
CA VAL A 153 -5.20 -1.00 16.29
C VAL A 153 -3.84 -1.50 15.76
N ALA A 154 -3.14 -0.65 15.02
CA ALA A 154 -1.86 -0.95 14.42
C ALA A 154 -0.76 -1.09 15.50
N THR A 155 -0.37 -2.34 15.76
CA THR A 155 0.75 -2.79 16.61
C THR A 155 0.64 -2.47 18.11
N THR A 156 1.10 -3.43 18.92
CA THR A 156 0.86 -3.49 20.38
C THR A 156 2.17 -3.69 21.13
N ALA A 157 3.19 -2.91 20.78
CA ALA A 157 4.44 -2.89 21.52
C ALA A 157 4.21 -2.38 22.95
N LYS A 158 5.03 -2.82 23.90
CA LYS A 158 4.94 -2.38 25.30
C LYS A 158 5.09 -0.85 25.43
N GLY A 159 5.87 -0.22 24.55
CA GLY A 159 5.99 1.24 24.44
C GLY A 159 4.67 1.93 24.13
N HIS A 160 3.84 1.34 23.27
CA HIS A 160 2.56 1.93 22.87
C HIS A 160 1.56 2.03 24.01
N PHE A 161 1.58 1.05 24.92
CA PHE A 161 0.76 1.09 26.12
C PHE A 161 1.24 2.16 27.11
N LYS A 162 2.54 2.20 27.39
CA LYS A 162 3.12 3.12 28.38
C LYS A 162 2.98 4.59 28.01
N HIS A 163 2.90 4.87 26.70
CA HIS A 163 2.85 6.21 26.14
C HIS A 163 1.57 6.43 25.34
N CYS A 164 0.45 5.81 25.74
CA CYS A 164 -0.80 5.84 24.99
C CYS A 164 -1.33 7.26 24.77
N ASP A 165 -1.23 8.14 25.77
CA ASP A 165 -1.73 9.52 25.68
C ASP A 165 -0.89 10.34 24.70
N GLU A 166 0.43 10.18 24.75
CA GLU A 166 1.36 10.84 23.81
C GLU A 166 1.16 10.34 22.37
N LEU A 167 0.90 9.05 22.19
CA LEU A 167 0.55 8.49 20.89
C LEU A 167 -0.80 8.96 20.39
N ALA A 168 -1.81 9.04 21.27
CA ALA A 168 -3.13 9.56 20.93
C ALA A 168 -3.05 11.04 20.50
N GLU A 169 -2.27 11.85 21.22
CA GLU A 169 -1.99 13.24 20.85
C GLU A 169 -1.31 13.33 19.48
N ALA A 170 -0.28 12.52 19.25
CA ALA A 170 0.41 12.48 17.97
C ALA A 170 -0.52 12.10 16.83
N VAL A 171 -1.27 11.01 17.00
CA VAL A 171 -2.19 10.49 16.01
C VAL A 171 -3.32 11.49 15.72
N GLN A 172 -3.87 12.15 16.74
CA GLN A 172 -4.87 13.21 16.57
C GLN A 172 -4.29 14.39 15.77
N LEU A 173 -3.09 14.86 16.13
CA LEU A 173 -2.48 16.01 15.48
C LEU A 173 -2.12 15.72 14.02
N ILE A 174 -1.57 14.53 13.74
CA ILE A 174 -1.32 14.05 12.38
C ILE A 174 -2.64 14.01 11.60
N ALA A 175 -3.71 13.48 12.20
CA ALA A 175 -5.00 13.38 11.55
C ALA A 175 -5.57 14.76 11.20
N LYS A 176 -5.53 15.72 12.14
CA LYS A 176 -5.98 17.10 11.96
C LYS A 176 -5.23 17.85 10.86
N VAL A 177 -3.91 17.76 10.85
CA VAL A 177 -3.05 18.40 9.84
C VAL A 177 -3.29 17.78 8.46
N SER A 178 -3.22 16.45 8.39
CA SER A 178 -3.32 15.68 7.14
C SER A 178 -4.67 15.89 6.45
N GLN A 179 -5.78 15.87 7.19
CA GLN A 179 -7.10 16.09 6.60
C GLN A 179 -7.25 17.50 6.05
N ALA A 180 -6.69 18.52 6.71
CA ALA A 180 -6.80 19.91 6.27
C ALA A 180 -6.10 20.10 4.93
N ILE A 181 -4.93 19.48 4.77
CA ILE A 181 -4.16 19.48 3.53
C ILE A 181 -4.92 18.73 2.42
N ILE A 182 -5.48 17.54 2.71
CA ILE A 182 -6.30 16.80 1.72
C ILE A 182 -7.50 17.65 1.27
N ARG A 183 -8.19 18.33 2.19
CA ARG A 183 -9.34 19.19 1.87
C ARG A 183 -8.96 20.40 1.02
N TYR A 184 -7.78 20.98 1.24
CA TYR A 184 -7.27 22.10 0.46
C TYR A 184 -6.94 21.69 -0.98
N VAL A 185 -6.31 20.52 -1.13
CA VAL A 185 -5.81 20.03 -2.43
C VAL A 185 -6.91 19.42 -3.30
N THR A 186 -7.74 18.56 -2.72
CA THR A 186 -8.68 17.71 -3.45
C THR A 186 -9.80 18.53 -4.06
N PRO A 187 -10.16 18.33 -5.35
CA PRO A 187 -11.30 19.03 -5.96
C PRO A 187 -12.59 18.88 -5.13
N ALA A 188 -13.32 19.99 -4.94
CA ALA A 188 -14.44 20.06 -4.01
C ALA A 188 -15.55 19.01 -4.27
N GLU A 189 -15.83 18.73 -5.54
CA GLU A 189 -16.84 17.72 -5.92
C GLU A 189 -16.41 16.30 -5.53
N GLU A 190 -15.16 15.94 -5.83
CA GLU A 190 -14.57 14.65 -5.45
C GLU A 190 -14.53 14.49 -3.93
N LEU A 191 -14.04 15.51 -3.23
CA LEU A 191 -13.95 15.53 -1.77
C LEU A 191 -15.32 15.33 -1.12
N ARG A 192 -16.37 16.03 -1.61
CA ARG A 192 -17.74 15.89 -1.10
C ARG A 192 -18.24 14.44 -1.20
N VAL A 193 -18.02 13.80 -2.34
CA VAL A 193 -18.43 12.41 -2.58
C VAL A 193 -17.68 11.46 -1.65
N LEU A 194 -16.35 11.59 -1.54
CA LEU A 194 -15.52 10.73 -0.70
C LEU A 194 -15.83 10.87 0.81
N GLU A 195 -16.03 12.10 1.28
CA GLU A 195 -16.33 12.38 2.67
C GLU A 195 -17.71 11.89 3.07
N LEU A 196 -18.74 12.12 2.24
CA LEU A 196 -20.08 11.59 2.51
C LEU A 196 -20.07 10.06 2.51
N GLN A 197 -19.40 9.44 1.54
CA GLN A 197 -19.28 8.00 1.49
C GLN A 197 -18.57 7.44 2.73
N SER A 198 -17.53 8.11 3.22
CA SER A 198 -16.83 7.70 4.44
C SER A 198 -17.73 7.65 5.66
N GLU A 199 -18.74 8.54 5.73
CA GLU A 199 -19.71 8.53 6.82
C GLU A 199 -20.73 7.41 6.64
N ILE A 200 -21.26 7.22 5.42
CA ILE A 200 -22.21 6.15 5.09
C ILE A 200 -21.63 4.75 5.39
N ASP A 201 -20.37 4.53 5.00
CA ASP A 201 -19.66 3.27 5.19
C ASP A 201 -19.11 3.11 6.62
N VAL A 202 -19.25 4.15 7.45
CA VAL A 202 -18.71 4.22 8.82
C VAL A 202 -17.23 3.79 8.83
N ALA A 203 -16.44 4.40 7.94
CA ALA A 203 -15.03 4.10 7.79
C ALA A 203 -14.27 4.17 9.13
N TYR A 204 -13.31 3.27 9.34
CA TYR A 204 -12.37 3.33 10.48
C TYR A 204 -11.33 4.40 10.22
N THR A 205 -11.70 5.65 10.45
CA THR A 205 -10.80 6.79 10.36
C THR A 205 -10.01 6.96 11.65
N VAL A 206 -8.80 7.48 11.51
CA VAL A 206 -7.83 7.56 12.62
C VAL A 206 -7.76 8.98 13.21
N GLY A 207 -7.60 9.05 14.52
CA GLY A 207 -7.08 10.21 15.27
C GLY A 207 -8.03 11.37 15.55
N ASP A 208 -8.81 11.81 14.58
CA ASP A 208 -9.65 13.01 14.73
C ASP A 208 -11.05 12.76 14.21
N GLU A 209 -12.07 13.24 14.93
CA GLU A 209 -13.47 13.01 14.56
C GLU A 209 -13.87 13.61 13.20
N GLU A 210 -13.15 14.64 12.74
CA GLU A 210 -13.40 15.26 11.44
C GLU A 210 -12.73 14.51 10.30
N ASN A 211 -11.79 13.59 10.59
CA ASN A 211 -11.12 12.80 9.58
C ASN A 211 -12.12 11.86 8.90
N LYS A 212 -12.23 12.01 7.58
CA LYS A 212 -13.08 11.21 6.68
C LYS A 212 -12.30 10.60 5.52
N ASN A 213 -10.97 10.74 5.53
CA ASN A 213 -10.15 10.53 4.34
C ASN A 213 -9.27 9.30 4.42
N PHE A 214 -8.71 8.99 5.60
CA PHE A 214 -7.74 7.90 5.77
C PHE A 214 -7.88 7.18 7.11
N SER A 215 -7.37 5.95 7.18
CA SER A 215 -7.52 5.04 8.31
C SER A 215 -6.24 4.74 9.06
N THR A 216 -5.09 4.95 8.42
CA THR A 216 -3.80 4.46 8.91
C THR A 216 -2.71 5.51 8.76
N ILE A 217 -1.73 5.49 9.66
CA ILE A 217 -0.54 6.34 9.60
C ILE A 217 0.69 5.43 9.59
N GLN A 218 1.63 5.70 8.68
CA GLN A 218 2.96 5.11 8.68
C GLN A 218 3.99 6.19 9.01
N VAL A 219 4.91 5.90 9.93
CA VAL A 219 6.00 6.78 10.35
C VAL A 219 7.30 6.19 9.80
N ASN A 220 7.97 6.94 8.93
CA ASN A 220 9.20 6.49 8.26
C ASN A 220 10.40 7.28 8.76
N TYR A 221 11.32 6.61 9.45
CA TYR A 221 12.63 7.16 9.79
C TYR A 221 13.70 6.62 8.85
N SER A 222 14.70 7.46 8.57
CA SER A 222 15.92 7.06 7.87
C SER A 222 17.04 8.06 8.15
N ASN A 223 18.27 7.62 7.96
CA ASN A 223 19.44 8.49 8.09
C ASN A 223 19.52 9.48 6.93
N VAL A 224 20.12 10.65 7.18
CA VAL A 224 20.18 11.77 6.22
C VAL A 224 21.06 11.48 5.00
N ASP A 225 22.02 10.54 5.10
CA ASP A 225 22.92 10.15 4.00
C ASP A 225 22.82 8.66 3.66
N THR A 226 21.63 8.07 3.79
CA THR A 226 21.45 6.67 3.37
C THR A 226 21.60 6.54 1.85
N VAL A 227 22.28 5.47 1.41
CA VAL A 227 22.49 5.19 -0.02
C VAL A 227 21.15 4.97 -0.74
N SER A 228 20.20 4.30 -0.07
CA SER A 228 18.86 4.04 -0.56
C SER A 228 17.88 3.89 0.61
N LEU A 229 16.66 4.41 0.45
CA LEU A 229 15.60 4.21 1.43
C LEU A 229 15.25 2.73 1.64
N SER A 230 15.45 1.87 0.64
CA SER A 230 15.19 0.43 0.78
C SER A 230 16.10 -0.27 1.79
N VAL A 231 17.27 0.31 2.10
CA VAL A 231 18.18 -0.21 3.13
C VAL A 231 17.57 -0.03 4.52
N GLU A 232 17.00 1.14 4.79
CA GLU A 232 16.45 1.51 6.09
C GLU A 232 14.96 1.11 6.24
N MET A 233 14.20 1.13 5.14
CA MET A 233 12.74 0.95 5.12
C MET A 233 12.28 -0.34 4.41
N GLY A 234 13.22 -1.16 3.94
CA GLY A 234 12.92 -2.38 3.20
C GLY A 234 12.05 -2.11 1.97
N LYS A 235 10.93 -2.83 1.88
CA LYS A 235 10.01 -2.76 0.74
C LYS A 235 9.33 -1.39 0.58
N SER A 236 9.05 -0.69 1.68
CA SER A 236 8.44 0.64 1.66
C SER A 236 9.38 1.73 1.13
N GLY A 237 10.70 1.45 1.10
CA GLY A 237 11.70 2.34 0.48
C GLY A 237 12.03 2.00 -0.97
N SER A 238 11.54 0.86 -1.49
CA SER A 238 11.75 0.42 -2.87
C SER A 238 10.62 0.88 -3.80
N LEU A 239 10.74 0.69 -5.12
CA LEU A 239 9.65 0.96 -6.06
C LEU A 239 8.44 0.04 -5.79
N HIS A 240 7.29 0.65 -5.54
CA HIS A 240 6.09 -0.08 -5.12
C HIS A 240 4.78 0.61 -5.46
N ILE A 241 3.69 -0.11 -5.22
CA ILE A 241 2.33 0.44 -5.16
C ILE A 241 1.70 0.11 -3.81
N ASP A 242 0.85 1.01 -3.33
CA ASP A 242 0.03 0.74 -2.15
C ASP A 242 -1.25 0.02 -2.56
N ALA A 243 -1.11 -1.25 -2.95
CA ALA A 243 -2.20 -2.03 -3.57
C ALA A 243 -3.44 -2.19 -2.68
N LYS A 244 -3.27 -2.05 -1.36
CA LYS A 244 -4.33 -2.13 -0.35
C LYS A 244 -5.10 -0.82 -0.16
N ASP A 245 -4.62 0.28 -0.73
CA ASP A 245 -5.29 1.56 -0.63
C ASP A 245 -6.53 1.61 -1.52
N ASP A 246 -7.50 2.43 -1.13
CA ASP A 246 -8.63 2.72 -1.99
C ASP A 246 -8.18 3.56 -3.20
N PRO A 247 -8.46 3.14 -4.45
CA PRO A 247 -8.03 3.87 -5.64
C PRO A 247 -8.60 5.29 -5.73
N ALA A 248 -9.80 5.52 -5.21
CA ALA A 248 -10.48 6.81 -5.27
C ALA A 248 -10.01 7.79 -4.18
N ARG A 249 -9.35 7.31 -3.13
CA ARG A 249 -8.92 8.15 -2.01
C ARG A 249 -7.46 8.56 -2.13
N MET A 250 -7.10 9.60 -1.40
CA MET A 250 -5.77 10.18 -1.41
C MET A 250 -4.97 9.73 -0.18
N SER A 251 -3.68 9.49 -0.41
CA SER A 251 -2.68 9.41 0.65
C SER A 251 -1.97 10.75 0.76
N VAL A 252 -1.50 11.11 1.96
CA VAL A 252 -0.72 12.32 2.18
C VAL A 252 0.60 11.98 2.84
N LEU A 253 1.68 12.50 2.26
CA LEU A 253 3.00 12.51 2.86
C LEU A 253 3.20 13.86 3.54
N LEU A 254 3.68 13.85 4.79
CA LEU A 254 4.16 15.04 5.49
C LEU A 254 5.64 14.87 5.76
N ASN A 255 6.47 15.77 5.23
CA ASN A 255 7.89 15.75 5.49
C ASN A 255 8.20 16.53 6.76
N LEU A 256 8.62 15.84 7.80
CA LEU A 256 8.95 16.42 9.09
C LEU A 256 10.47 16.45 9.35
N SER A 257 11.28 16.13 8.35
CA SER A 257 12.71 15.92 8.50
C SER A 257 13.45 17.08 9.17
N ASN A 258 14.50 16.75 9.90
CA ASN A 258 15.54 17.69 10.31
C ASN A 258 16.81 17.27 9.59
N LEU A 259 17.24 18.08 8.63
CA LEU A 259 18.38 17.79 7.76
C LEU A 259 19.59 18.60 8.24
N ALA A 260 20.80 18.18 7.87
CA ALA A 260 22.01 18.95 8.15
C ALA A 260 22.17 20.13 7.19
N GLU A 261 22.86 21.20 7.62
CA GLU A 261 23.12 22.37 6.76
C GLU A 261 23.85 21.97 5.48
N GLY A 262 23.39 22.47 4.33
CA GLY A 262 23.94 22.09 3.02
C GLY A 262 23.44 20.74 2.49
N CYS A 263 22.43 20.14 3.10
CA CYS A 263 21.80 18.91 2.61
C CYS A 263 20.76 19.20 1.49
N TRP A 264 20.80 18.41 0.43
CA TRP A 264 19.72 18.31 -0.54
C TRP A 264 18.58 17.45 0.04
N PRO A 265 17.31 17.90 0.03
CA PRO A 265 16.21 17.21 0.72
C PRO A 265 15.79 15.87 0.10
N GLY A 266 16.26 15.55 -1.11
CA GLY A 266 15.84 14.38 -1.86
C GLY A 266 14.62 14.66 -2.74
N LYS A 267 14.05 13.59 -3.30
CA LYS A 267 12.95 13.67 -4.28
C LYS A 267 11.88 12.63 -3.97
N PHE A 268 10.65 12.91 -4.33
CA PHE A 268 9.59 11.89 -4.42
C PHE A 268 9.19 11.72 -5.88
N THR A 269 8.99 10.48 -6.32
CA THR A 269 8.74 10.17 -7.73
C THR A 269 7.48 9.33 -7.90
N ILE A 270 6.67 9.67 -8.89
CA ILE A 270 5.59 8.82 -9.41
C ILE A 270 6.04 8.31 -10.77
N MET A 271 6.67 7.14 -10.78
CA MET A 271 7.35 6.61 -11.95
C MET A 271 6.44 6.34 -13.13
N SER A 272 5.18 5.96 -12.88
CA SER A 272 4.24 5.77 -13.97
C SER A 272 3.99 7.03 -14.79
N LEU A 273 3.87 8.19 -14.12
CA LEU A 273 3.64 9.49 -14.77
C LEU A 273 4.93 10.16 -15.23
N ARG A 274 6.08 9.63 -14.78
CA ARG A 274 7.41 10.24 -14.95
C ARG A 274 7.58 11.57 -14.23
N ASP A 275 6.80 11.78 -13.17
CA ASP A 275 6.81 13.03 -12.41
C ASP A 275 7.65 12.91 -11.14
N TYR A 276 8.28 14.02 -10.78
CA TYR A 276 8.98 14.13 -9.50
C TYR A 276 8.85 15.50 -8.85
N TRP A 277 8.98 15.48 -7.52
CA TRP A 277 8.97 16.65 -6.66
C TRP A 277 10.22 16.68 -5.80
N VAL A 278 10.76 17.88 -5.58
CA VAL A 278 11.75 18.10 -4.53
C VAL A 278 10.98 18.21 -3.24
N PHE A 279 11.12 17.22 -2.35
CA PHE A 279 10.23 17.08 -1.21
C PHE A 279 10.94 17.48 0.08
N ALA A 280 10.83 18.75 0.47
CA ALA A 280 11.63 19.37 1.52
C ALA A 280 10.93 19.35 2.91
N PRO A 281 11.65 19.65 4.00
CA PRO A 281 11.05 19.76 5.33
C PRO A 281 9.85 20.72 5.35
N CYS A 282 8.81 20.34 6.09
CA CYS A 282 7.52 21.03 6.20
C CYS A 282 6.67 21.07 4.92
N ASP A 283 7.07 20.40 3.84
CA ASP A 283 6.20 20.21 2.68
C ASP A 283 5.23 19.04 2.89
N ALA A 284 4.14 19.06 2.14
CA ALA A 284 3.20 17.96 2.04
C ALA A 284 3.03 17.51 0.58
N LEU A 285 2.76 16.22 0.36
CA LEU A 285 2.40 15.68 -0.95
C LEU A 285 1.14 14.84 -0.83
N VAL A 286 0.06 15.26 -1.48
CA VAL A 286 -1.19 14.49 -1.59
C VAL A 286 -1.19 13.77 -2.92
N PHE A 287 -1.43 12.47 -2.93
CA PHE A 287 -1.41 11.69 -4.17
C PHE A 287 -2.20 10.37 -4.08
N ARG A 288 -2.55 9.80 -5.24
CA ARG A 288 -3.07 8.43 -5.35
C ARG A 288 -1.92 7.42 -5.27
N ALA A 289 -1.71 6.84 -4.09
CA ALA A 289 -0.60 5.94 -3.81
C ALA A 289 -0.63 4.59 -4.56
N ARG A 290 -1.70 4.33 -5.31
CA ARG A 290 -1.77 3.17 -6.19
C ARG A 290 -0.91 3.30 -7.43
N HIS A 291 -0.38 4.50 -7.76
CA HIS A 291 0.68 4.68 -8.78
C HIS A 291 2.03 4.11 -8.34
N PRO A 292 2.91 3.62 -9.25
CA PRO A 292 4.22 3.11 -8.87
C PRO A 292 5.08 4.29 -8.47
N HIS A 293 5.58 4.26 -7.24
CA HIS A 293 6.25 5.39 -6.65
C HIS A 293 7.38 4.93 -5.70
N PHE A 294 8.30 5.85 -5.45
CA PHE A 294 9.31 5.74 -4.39
C PHE A 294 9.97 7.09 -4.12
N GLY A 295 10.67 7.17 -2.99
CA GLY A 295 11.48 8.32 -2.61
C GLY A 295 12.96 8.11 -2.91
N ILE A 296 13.64 9.19 -3.28
CA ILE A 296 15.09 9.30 -3.32
C ILE A 296 15.51 10.05 -2.05
N PRO A 297 16.44 9.51 -1.25
CA PRO A 297 16.79 10.08 0.06
C PRO A 297 17.47 11.44 -0.08
N PRO A 298 17.50 12.24 1.00
CA PRO A 298 18.38 13.39 1.12
C PRO A 298 19.85 12.96 1.01
N ARG A 299 20.71 13.90 0.63
CA ARG A 299 22.17 13.73 0.53
C ARG A 299 22.87 15.06 0.73
N MET A 300 24.03 15.06 1.38
CA MET A 300 24.88 16.25 1.43
C MET A 300 25.25 16.77 0.02
N MET A 301 25.17 18.09 -0.19
CA MET A 301 25.49 18.71 -1.48
C MET A 301 26.97 18.50 -1.88
N GLY A 302 27.89 18.54 -0.92
CA GLY A 302 29.34 18.45 -1.17
C GLY A 302 29.79 19.45 -2.24
N ASP A 303 30.61 18.98 -3.18
CA ASP A 303 31.11 19.77 -4.32
C ASP A 303 30.15 19.76 -5.53
N SER A 304 28.88 19.39 -5.34
CA SER A 304 27.91 19.36 -6.45
C SER A 304 27.81 20.74 -7.10
N PRO A 305 27.98 20.84 -8.44
CA PRO A 305 27.87 22.10 -9.16
C PRO A 305 26.41 22.54 -9.37
N ARG A 306 25.44 21.72 -8.92
CA ARG A 306 24.01 21.95 -9.16
C ARG A 306 23.47 23.00 -8.21
N LYS A 307 22.40 23.67 -8.66
CA LYS A 307 21.69 24.62 -7.81
C LYS A 307 21.16 23.90 -6.55
N PRO A 308 21.47 24.39 -5.34
CA PRO A 308 20.96 23.80 -4.10
C PRO A 308 19.47 24.09 -3.93
N TYR A 309 18.84 23.35 -3.02
CA TYR A 309 17.52 23.72 -2.50
C TYR A 309 17.64 24.97 -1.62
N VAL A 310 16.69 25.90 -1.76
CA VAL A 310 16.56 27.06 -0.90
C VAL A 310 15.18 27.02 -0.28
N ALA A 311 15.12 26.90 1.04
CA ALA A 311 13.86 26.88 1.76
C ALA A 311 13.09 28.20 1.53
N PRO A 312 11.80 28.15 1.15
CA PRO A 312 10.98 29.34 1.01
C PRO A 312 10.92 30.17 2.31
N ILE A 313 11.00 29.48 3.46
CA ILE A 313 11.03 30.09 4.79
C ILE A 313 12.25 29.54 5.54
N PRO A 314 13.37 30.29 5.60
CA PRO A 314 14.63 29.82 6.17
C PRO A 314 14.54 29.33 7.62
N GLN A 315 13.67 29.94 8.43
CA GLN A 315 13.50 29.59 9.85
C GLN A 315 12.87 28.20 10.06
N LEU A 316 12.21 27.64 9.05
CA LEU A 316 11.60 26.31 9.13
C LEU A 316 12.57 25.21 8.68
N ALA A 317 13.68 25.55 8.04
CA ALA A 317 14.59 24.56 7.47
C ALA A 317 15.31 23.75 8.55
N TRP A 318 15.63 24.37 9.68
CA TRP A 318 16.55 23.82 10.68
C TRP A 318 15.92 23.71 12.07
N MET A 319 16.31 22.69 12.81
CA MET A 319 16.02 22.54 14.23
C MET A 319 17.33 22.51 15.02
N ASP A 320 17.27 22.88 16.30
CA ASP A 320 18.42 22.84 17.21
C ASP A 320 19.00 21.41 17.28
N PRO A 321 20.25 21.17 16.82
CA PRO A 321 20.82 19.83 16.76
C PRO A 321 21.12 19.24 18.14
N ASP A 322 21.25 20.06 19.19
CA ASP A 322 21.46 19.57 20.55
C ASP A 322 20.16 19.00 21.15
N LEU A 323 19.01 19.41 20.59
CA LEU A 323 17.68 19.04 21.08
C LEU A 323 16.95 18.05 20.15
N TYR A 324 17.29 18.03 18.86
CA TYR A 324 16.57 17.26 17.85
C TYR A 324 17.50 16.51 16.91
N ASN A 325 17.25 15.22 16.72
CA ASN A 325 18.09 14.38 15.86
C ASN A 325 18.04 14.83 14.39
N TYR A 326 19.17 14.71 13.70
CA TYR A 326 19.19 14.73 12.24
C TYR A 326 18.62 13.42 11.71
N SER A 327 17.47 13.50 11.04
CA SER A 327 16.83 12.35 10.43
C SER A 327 15.88 12.78 9.33
N ARG A 328 15.80 11.95 8.29
CA ARG A 328 14.66 11.99 7.37
C ARG A 328 13.48 11.34 8.05
N LEU A 329 12.45 12.15 8.30
CA LEU A 329 11.18 11.73 8.88
C LEU A 329 10.04 12.09 7.93
N VAL A 330 9.34 11.07 7.44
CA VAL A 330 8.14 11.26 6.62
C VAL A 330 6.97 10.49 7.21
N LEU A 331 5.89 11.20 7.46
CA LEU A 331 4.61 10.59 7.83
C LEU A 331 3.82 10.30 6.57
N VAL A 332 3.14 9.16 6.53
CA VAL A 332 2.23 8.78 5.44
C VAL A 332 0.87 8.47 6.05
N ALA A 333 -0.13 9.30 5.80
CA ALA A 333 -1.51 9.01 6.20
C ALA A 333 -2.26 8.47 4.98
N TYR A 334 -2.80 7.25 5.08
CA TYR A 334 -3.26 6.50 3.91
C TYR A 334 -4.59 5.73 4.11
N PRO A 335 -5.40 5.60 3.04
CA PRO A 335 -6.76 5.07 3.10
C PRO A 335 -6.83 3.57 2.77
N GLN A 336 -6.59 2.70 3.75
CA GLN A 336 -6.73 1.25 3.50
C GLN A 336 -8.16 0.88 3.09
N ARG A 337 -8.30 0.30 1.90
CA ARG A 337 -9.59 0.07 1.23
C ARG A 337 -10.64 -0.62 2.09
N ASN A 338 -10.29 -1.71 2.77
CA ASN A 338 -11.29 -2.44 3.56
C ASN A 338 -11.67 -1.70 4.84
N LEU A 339 -10.75 -0.93 5.44
CA LEU A 339 -11.08 -0.08 6.60
C LEU A 339 -11.95 1.11 6.21
N MET A 340 -11.77 1.62 4.99
CA MET A 340 -12.57 2.74 4.49
C MET A 340 -13.96 2.32 3.99
N ASN A 341 -14.08 1.15 3.37
CA ASN A 341 -15.31 0.78 2.66
C ASN A 341 -16.10 -0.37 3.30
N LEU A 342 -15.47 -1.15 4.18
CA LEU A 342 -16.06 -2.39 4.72
C LEU A 342 -15.98 -2.47 6.25
N ALA A 343 -15.59 -1.38 6.92
CA ALA A 343 -15.31 -1.34 8.35
C ALA A 343 -16.38 -2.02 9.23
N PRO A 344 -17.69 -1.71 9.08
CA PRO A 344 -18.75 -2.35 9.90
C PRO A 344 -18.88 -3.86 9.73
N SER A 345 -18.39 -4.41 8.62
CA SER A 345 -18.45 -5.84 8.33
C SER A 345 -17.20 -6.61 8.78
N LEU A 346 -16.13 -5.91 9.17
CA LEU A 346 -14.89 -6.55 9.62
C LEU A 346 -15.07 -7.18 11.00
N LYS A 347 -14.54 -8.38 11.20
CA LYS A 347 -14.51 -9.00 12.52
C LYS A 347 -13.64 -8.15 13.46
N ARG A 348 -14.00 -8.09 14.74
CA ARG A 348 -13.17 -7.44 15.74
C ARG A 348 -11.93 -8.30 16.02
N TYR A 349 -10.76 -7.68 15.97
CA TYR A 349 -9.51 -8.36 16.27
C TYR A 349 -9.47 -8.86 17.73
N LYS A 350 -8.86 -10.04 17.95
CA LYS A 350 -8.60 -10.59 19.28
C LYS A 350 -7.52 -9.74 19.95
N MET A 351 -7.69 -9.33 21.21
CA MET A 351 -6.67 -8.55 21.93
C MET A 351 -5.33 -9.30 21.93
N PRO A 352 -4.18 -8.60 21.87
CA PRO A 352 -2.87 -9.24 22.02
C PRO A 352 -2.74 -10.02 23.33
N ASP A 353 -1.93 -11.09 23.32
CA ASP A 353 -1.80 -11.99 24.47
C ASP A 353 -1.28 -11.31 25.75
N HIS A 354 -0.48 -10.24 25.65
CA HIS A 354 -0.05 -9.50 26.85
C HIS A 354 -1.23 -8.80 27.53
N TYR A 355 -2.22 -8.30 26.78
CA TYR A 355 -3.41 -7.67 27.34
C TYR A 355 -4.33 -8.70 28.00
N GLN A 356 -4.43 -9.90 27.40
CA GLN A 356 -5.20 -11.00 27.98
C GLN A 356 -4.62 -11.49 29.31
N LYS A 357 -3.32 -11.30 29.57
CA LYS A 357 -2.69 -11.67 30.85
C LYS A 357 -3.11 -10.74 31.97
N ASP A 358 -3.16 -9.44 31.69
CA ASP A 358 -3.52 -8.41 32.68
C ASP A 358 -5.04 -8.25 32.82
N ASN A 359 -5.80 -8.58 31.76
CA ASN A 359 -7.27 -8.60 31.75
C ASN A 359 -7.80 -9.84 31.00
N PRO A 360 -7.99 -10.98 31.68
CA PRO A 360 -8.43 -12.24 31.07
C PRO A 360 -9.83 -12.20 30.42
N MET A 361 -10.64 -11.20 30.75
CA MET A 361 -11.98 -11.00 30.19
C MET A 361 -11.98 -10.23 28.87
N ALA A 362 -10.85 -9.61 28.49
CA ALA A 362 -10.71 -8.84 27.26
C ALA A 362 -10.40 -9.73 26.04
N VAL A 363 -11.35 -10.58 25.65
CA VAL A 363 -11.20 -11.52 24.53
C VAL A 363 -11.42 -10.89 23.14
N THR A 364 -12.05 -9.72 23.07
CA THR A 364 -12.27 -8.94 21.84
C THR A 364 -12.06 -7.47 22.14
N PHE A 365 -11.51 -6.68 21.21
CA PHE A 365 -11.29 -5.24 21.37
C PHE A 365 -12.57 -4.52 21.85
N PRO A 366 -12.68 -4.14 23.14
CA PRO A 366 -13.72 -3.24 23.57
C PRO A 366 -13.32 -1.88 23.00
N HIS A 367 -14.19 -1.29 22.19
CA HIS A 367 -13.91 0.01 21.59
C HIS A 367 -13.69 1.10 22.64
N GLY A 368 -14.00 0.80 23.92
CA GLY A 368 -13.85 1.59 25.14
C GLY A 368 -12.50 1.61 25.85
N GLU A 369 -11.50 0.82 25.41
CA GLU A 369 -10.23 0.71 26.16
C GLU A 369 -9.28 1.88 25.90
N ALA A 370 -8.47 2.25 26.89
CA ALA A 370 -7.45 3.31 26.77
C ALA A 370 -6.48 3.06 25.60
N PHE A 371 -6.23 1.79 25.27
CA PHE A 371 -5.41 1.42 24.12
C PHE A 371 -6.06 1.75 22.75
N ALA A 372 -7.40 1.69 22.66
CA ALA A 372 -8.11 2.08 21.45
C ALA A 372 -8.07 3.59 21.22
N LEU A 373 -7.92 4.40 22.28
CA LEU A 373 -7.72 5.85 22.16
C LEU A 373 -6.46 6.21 21.38
N ALA A 374 -5.41 5.39 21.39
CA ALA A 374 -4.24 5.62 20.55
C ALA A 374 -4.55 5.59 19.05
N ALA A 375 -5.65 4.93 18.63
CA ALA A 375 -6.13 4.96 17.25
C ALA A 375 -7.26 5.97 17.02
N TRP A 376 -8.17 6.14 17.98
CA TRP A 376 -9.26 7.12 17.86
C TRP A 376 -8.78 8.56 18.02
N GLY A 377 -7.70 8.78 18.79
CA GLY A 377 -7.15 10.07 19.22
C GLY A 377 -8.02 10.83 20.22
N THR A 378 -9.35 10.74 20.13
CA THR A 378 -10.29 11.38 21.09
C THR A 378 -11.42 10.46 21.52
N LEU A 379 -11.93 10.67 22.74
CA LEU A 379 -13.15 10.01 23.23
C LEU A 379 -14.37 10.34 22.35
N ARG A 380 -14.49 11.60 21.90
CA ARG A 380 -15.57 12.00 21.00
C ARG A 380 -15.55 11.17 19.72
N HIS A 381 -14.39 11.05 19.06
CA HIS A 381 -14.28 10.28 17.83
C HIS A 381 -14.70 8.83 18.03
N GLN A 382 -14.23 8.20 19.11
CA GLN A 382 -14.59 6.85 19.49
C GLN A 382 -16.11 6.68 19.66
N HIS A 383 -16.75 7.49 20.50
CA HIS A 383 -18.18 7.38 20.79
C HIS A 383 -19.05 7.70 19.57
N GLU A 384 -18.66 8.68 18.75
CA GLU A 384 -19.36 8.96 17.49
C GLU A 384 -19.30 7.77 16.53
N LYS A 385 -18.14 7.13 16.39
CA LYS A 385 -17.99 5.97 15.50
C LYS A 385 -18.77 4.76 16.00
N ILE A 386 -18.80 4.51 17.29
CA ILE A 386 -19.62 3.43 17.88
C ILE A 386 -21.11 3.67 17.58
N ALA A 387 -21.60 4.91 17.79
CA ALA A 387 -22.98 5.26 17.48
C ALA A 387 -23.32 5.12 15.98
N MET A 388 -22.40 5.50 15.11
CA MET A 388 -22.53 5.31 13.68
C MET A 388 -22.54 3.82 13.30
N GLN A 389 -21.74 2.97 13.95
CA GLN A 389 -21.76 1.52 13.72
C GLN A 389 -23.08 0.89 14.16
N ASP A 390 -23.63 1.27 15.33
CA ASP A 390 -24.96 0.82 15.77
C ASP A 390 -26.03 1.21 14.75
N ALA A 391 -26.00 2.46 14.28
CA ALA A 391 -26.89 2.94 13.24
C ALA A 391 -26.80 2.11 11.95
N TRP A 392 -25.58 1.81 11.50
CA TRP A 392 -25.34 0.98 10.32
C TRP A 392 -25.93 -0.44 10.49
N HIS A 393 -25.65 -1.10 11.63
CA HIS A 393 -26.18 -2.44 11.91
C HIS A 393 -27.70 -2.47 12.03
N LEU A 394 -28.30 -1.43 12.59
CA LEU A 394 -29.75 -1.30 12.69
C LEU A 394 -30.39 -1.06 11.33
N ALA A 395 -29.84 -0.15 10.52
CA ALA A 395 -30.31 0.12 9.16
C ALA A 395 -30.23 -1.13 8.28
N HIS A 396 -29.10 -1.85 8.35
CA HIS A 396 -28.90 -3.07 7.57
C HIS A 396 -29.89 -4.17 7.95
N ARG A 397 -30.11 -4.41 9.25
CA ARG A 397 -31.12 -5.38 9.74
C ARG A 397 -32.55 -5.00 9.34
N HIS A 398 -32.89 -3.72 9.40
CA HIS A 398 -34.19 -3.24 8.95
C HIS A 398 -34.37 -3.47 7.45
N SER A 399 -33.35 -3.15 6.65
CA SER A 399 -33.38 -3.35 5.19
C SER A 399 -33.48 -4.82 4.78
N SER A 400 -33.00 -5.75 5.60
CA SER A 400 -33.09 -7.20 5.36
C SER A 400 -34.43 -7.82 5.78
N GLY A 401 -35.47 -7.01 6.02
CA GLY A 401 -36.82 -7.48 6.34
C GLY A 401 -37.07 -7.78 7.82
N SER A 402 -36.25 -7.26 8.74
CA SER A 402 -36.54 -7.34 10.17
C SER A 402 -37.78 -6.52 10.52
N LEU A 403 -38.68 -7.09 11.34
CA LEU A 403 -39.85 -6.38 11.90
C LEU A 403 -39.48 -5.35 12.99
N ALA A 404 -38.20 -5.21 13.33
CA ALA A 404 -37.74 -4.27 14.34
C ALA A 404 -37.86 -2.82 13.86
N VAL A 405 -38.54 -1.97 14.62
CA VAL A 405 -38.63 -0.53 14.33
C VAL A 405 -37.23 0.10 14.40
N LEU A 406 -36.84 0.79 13.32
CA LEU A 406 -35.56 1.50 13.27
C LEU A 406 -35.57 2.68 14.28
N PRO A 407 -34.68 2.71 15.29
CA PRO A 407 -34.62 3.82 16.23
C PRO A 407 -34.20 5.13 15.55
N SER A 408 -34.65 6.27 16.08
CA SER A 408 -34.20 7.58 15.59
C SER A 408 -32.73 7.84 15.90
N ALA A 409 -32.07 8.67 15.09
CA ALA A 409 -30.67 9.07 15.34
C ALA A 409 -30.45 9.66 16.74
N LYS A 410 -31.43 10.41 17.26
CA LYS A 410 -31.40 10.95 18.63
C LYS A 410 -31.47 9.85 19.70
N SER A 411 -32.20 8.77 19.44
CA SER A 411 -32.26 7.61 20.34
C SER A 411 -30.92 6.87 20.38
N ILE A 412 -30.31 6.65 19.20
CA ILE A 412 -28.98 6.04 19.09
C ILE A 412 -27.94 6.89 19.83
N ALA A 413 -27.90 8.21 19.58
CA ALA A 413 -26.96 9.11 20.26
C ALA A 413 -27.08 9.06 21.78
N LYS A 414 -28.29 8.95 22.33
CA LYS A 414 -28.50 8.84 23.78
C LYS A 414 -27.94 7.54 24.38
N ARG A 415 -27.92 6.44 23.63
CA ARG A 415 -27.38 5.15 24.08
C ARG A 415 -25.87 5.17 24.19
N GLU A 416 -25.22 5.92 23.30
CA GLU A 416 -23.76 6.04 23.21
C GLU A 416 -23.23 7.34 23.83
N ALA A 417 -23.98 7.92 24.77
CA ALA A 417 -23.56 9.07 25.54
C ALA A 417 -22.33 8.75 26.40
N TRP A 418 -21.45 9.73 26.59
CA TRP A 418 -20.26 9.58 27.44
C TRP A 418 -20.09 10.77 28.39
N LYS A 419 -19.19 10.63 29.36
CA LYS A 419 -18.77 11.74 30.23
C LYS A 419 -17.46 12.33 29.70
N ASP A 420 -17.43 13.64 29.50
CA ASP A 420 -16.18 14.34 29.19
C ASP A 420 -15.27 14.49 30.44
N GLU A 421 -14.13 15.14 30.25
CA GLU A 421 -13.12 15.35 31.31
C GLU A 421 -13.67 16.15 32.50
N ASP A 422 -14.65 17.02 32.26
CA ASP A 422 -15.35 17.81 33.28
C ASP A 422 -16.52 17.04 33.93
N GLY A 423 -16.78 15.81 33.48
CA GLY A 423 -17.86 14.94 33.95
C GLY A 423 -19.24 15.25 33.35
N ASN A 424 -19.32 16.13 32.36
CA ASN A 424 -20.57 16.46 31.68
C ASN A 424 -20.97 15.33 30.71
N ILE A 425 -22.28 15.08 30.60
CA ILE A 425 -22.80 14.12 29.64
C ILE A 425 -22.79 14.74 28.24
N VAL A 426 -22.00 14.17 27.35
CA VAL A 426 -21.90 14.56 25.95
C VAL A 426 -22.55 13.49 25.07
N LEU A 427 -23.21 13.93 24.00
CA LEU A 427 -23.86 13.06 23.02
C LEU A 427 -23.09 13.07 21.69
N PRO A 428 -23.04 11.93 20.99
CA PRO A 428 -22.63 11.89 19.59
C PRO A 428 -23.47 12.83 18.72
N ARG A 429 -22.85 13.42 17.68
CA ARG A 429 -23.57 14.28 16.74
C ARG A 429 -24.67 13.52 16.00
N VAL A 430 -25.92 13.89 16.29
CA VAL A 430 -27.12 13.31 15.69
C VAL A 430 -27.10 13.39 14.16
N SER A 431 -26.57 14.48 13.58
CA SER A 431 -26.47 14.65 12.14
C SER A 431 -25.61 13.60 11.45
N ARG A 432 -24.51 13.15 12.09
CA ARG A 432 -23.65 12.10 11.53
C ARG A 432 -24.34 10.75 11.53
N ILE A 433 -24.99 10.41 12.65
CA ILE A 433 -25.79 9.20 12.78
C ILE A 433 -26.91 9.17 11.74
N GLN A 434 -27.59 10.30 11.52
CA GLN A 434 -28.67 10.40 10.55
C GLN A 434 -28.17 10.10 9.12
N LYS A 435 -27.00 10.61 8.72
CA LYS A 435 -26.41 10.29 7.41
C LYS A 435 -26.15 8.80 7.22
N VAL A 436 -25.77 8.07 8.28
CA VAL A 436 -25.59 6.62 8.21
C VAL A 436 -26.92 5.92 7.95
N LEU A 437 -27.96 6.30 8.70
CA LEU A 437 -29.31 5.74 8.53
C LEU A 437 -29.85 6.00 7.12
N ASP A 438 -29.73 7.24 6.64
CA ASP A 438 -30.21 7.65 5.33
C ASP A 438 -29.47 6.91 4.21
N GLY A 439 -28.13 6.87 4.30
CA GLY A 439 -27.25 6.23 3.31
C GLY A 439 -27.32 4.71 3.28
N ASN A 440 -27.89 4.06 4.30
CA ASN A 440 -28.07 2.61 4.36
C ASN A 440 -29.55 2.18 4.34
N SER A 441 -30.46 3.08 3.98
CA SER A 441 -31.87 2.78 3.77
C SER A 441 -32.09 1.96 2.48
N ALA A 442 -33.24 1.31 2.32
CA ALA A 442 -33.52 0.51 1.12
C ALA A 442 -33.48 1.33 -0.19
N GLN A 443 -33.77 2.64 -0.12
CA GLN A 443 -33.81 3.56 -1.26
C GLN A 443 -32.43 4.15 -1.60
N SER A 444 -31.39 3.94 -0.78
CA SER A 444 -30.10 4.60 -0.95
C SER A 444 -29.21 3.96 -2.03
N ARG A 445 -29.47 2.70 -2.39
CA ARG A 445 -28.66 1.92 -3.36
C ARG A 445 -28.58 2.59 -4.74
N ASP A 446 -29.64 3.27 -5.15
CA ASP A 446 -29.75 4.00 -6.42
C ASP A 446 -29.70 5.53 -6.24
N SER A 447 -29.09 6.01 -5.15
CA SER A 447 -28.93 7.44 -4.90
C SER A 447 -27.89 8.09 -5.84
N ASP A 448 -27.99 9.41 -6.04
CA ASP A 448 -26.96 10.19 -6.76
C ASP A 448 -25.57 10.01 -6.14
N GLN A 449 -25.51 9.92 -4.81
CA GLN A 449 -24.26 9.68 -4.08
C GLN A 449 -23.66 8.31 -4.44
N ALA A 450 -24.45 7.24 -4.48
CA ALA A 450 -23.97 5.90 -4.84
C ALA A 450 -23.43 5.87 -6.28
N ARG A 451 -24.16 6.49 -7.24
CA ARG A 451 -23.70 6.65 -8.63
C ARG A 451 -22.42 7.48 -8.73
N ALA A 452 -22.34 8.60 -8.02
CA ALA A 452 -21.17 9.47 -8.03
C ALA A 452 -19.93 8.77 -7.46
N PHE A 453 -20.07 8.06 -6.34
CA PHE A 453 -18.96 7.32 -5.74
C PHE A 453 -18.51 6.14 -6.64
N ALA A 454 -19.44 5.41 -7.23
CA ALA A 454 -19.12 4.35 -8.19
C ALA A 454 -18.36 4.90 -9.41
N ARG A 455 -18.86 5.99 -10.01
CA ARG A 455 -18.19 6.67 -11.13
C ARG A 455 -16.79 7.12 -10.77
N LEU A 456 -16.61 7.76 -9.61
CA LEU A 456 -15.30 8.21 -9.14
C LEU A 456 -14.31 7.05 -9.00
N ARG A 457 -14.73 5.92 -8.42
CA ARG A 457 -13.87 4.73 -8.31
C ARG A 457 -13.48 4.16 -9.66
N GLU A 458 -14.38 4.14 -10.62
CA GLU A 458 -14.08 3.64 -11.97
C GLU A 458 -13.11 4.57 -12.71
N ILE A 459 -13.32 5.89 -12.65
CA ILE A 459 -12.38 6.89 -13.20
C ILE A 459 -11.00 6.73 -12.54
N ALA A 460 -10.97 6.68 -11.21
CA ALA A 460 -9.72 6.54 -10.46
C ALA A 460 -9.00 5.23 -10.82
N LYS A 461 -9.69 4.10 -10.94
CA LYS A 461 -9.07 2.84 -11.39
C LYS A 461 -8.56 2.91 -12.83
N ALA A 462 -9.35 3.46 -13.75
CA ALA A 462 -8.96 3.60 -15.15
C ALA A 462 -7.72 4.48 -15.34
N SER A 463 -7.49 5.42 -14.41
CA SER A 463 -6.29 6.26 -14.39
C SER A 463 -5.00 5.56 -13.97
N LEU A 464 -5.06 4.29 -13.53
CA LEU A 464 -3.91 3.52 -13.01
C LEU A 464 -3.33 2.55 -14.07
N SER A 465 -2.01 2.57 -14.28
CA SER A 465 -1.32 1.71 -15.26
C SER A 465 -0.99 0.28 -14.78
N GLN A 466 -1.57 -0.19 -13.67
CA GLN A 466 -0.87 -1.11 -12.76
C GLN A 466 -1.70 -2.23 -12.13
N ASP A 467 -2.76 -2.66 -12.80
CA ASP A 467 -3.47 -3.90 -12.41
C ASP A 467 -2.53 -5.11 -12.26
N TYR A 468 -1.35 -5.08 -12.90
CA TYR A 468 -0.36 -6.13 -12.75
C TYR A 468 0.24 -6.29 -11.32
N PHE A 469 0.67 -5.20 -10.67
CA PHE A 469 1.33 -5.31 -9.35
C PHE A 469 0.39 -5.93 -8.31
N GLN A 470 -0.92 -5.68 -8.45
CA GLN A 470 -1.95 -6.25 -7.60
C GLN A 470 -2.04 -7.79 -7.69
N GLN A 471 -1.66 -8.39 -8.83
CA GLN A 471 -1.81 -9.83 -9.08
C GLN A 471 -0.61 -10.69 -8.64
N ARG A 472 0.62 -10.16 -8.57
CA ARG A 472 1.83 -10.97 -8.32
C ARG A 472 2.76 -10.46 -7.21
N SER A 473 2.87 -9.16 -7.00
CA SER A 473 3.68 -8.53 -5.93
C SER A 473 3.45 -7.02 -5.92
N THR A 474 3.25 -6.43 -4.73
CA THR A 474 3.09 -4.97 -4.54
C THR A 474 4.38 -4.17 -4.75
N HIS A 475 5.51 -4.85 -5.01
CA HIS A 475 6.84 -4.24 -5.21
C HIS A 475 7.51 -4.86 -6.43
N THR A 476 8.38 -4.08 -7.09
CA THR A 476 9.28 -4.53 -8.15
C THR A 476 10.65 -3.89 -7.99
N ASP A 477 11.68 -4.54 -8.50
CA ASP A 477 13.02 -3.96 -8.54
C ASP A 477 13.06 -2.83 -9.57
N ALA A 478 13.48 -1.65 -9.12
CA ALA A 478 13.79 -0.53 -10.01
C ALA A 478 14.90 -0.93 -10.98
N GLN A 479 14.71 -0.63 -12.26
CA GLN A 479 15.66 -0.91 -13.32
C GLN A 479 16.42 0.39 -13.63
N TYR A 480 17.56 0.56 -12.96
CA TYR A 480 18.40 1.74 -13.18
C TYR A 480 19.05 1.68 -14.56
N VAL A 481 18.94 2.77 -15.33
CA VAL A 481 19.48 2.85 -16.71
C VAL A 481 20.23 4.14 -16.96
N SER A 482 21.38 4.02 -17.63
CA SER A 482 22.13 5.16 -18.20
C SER A 482 21.59 5.59 -19.57
N VAL A 483 20.98 4.66 -20.31
CA VAL A 483 20.32 4.91 -21.60
C VAL A 483 18.85 4.60 -21.47
N LEU A 484 18.02 5.64 -21.63
CA LEU A 484 16.56 5.53 -21.56
C LEU A 484 16.03 4.53 -22.60
N GLY A 485 15.06 3.69 -22.22
CA GLY A 485 14.46 2.67 -23.07
C GLY A 485 15.26 1.36 -23.14
N SER A 486 16.48 1.30 -22.59
CA SER A 486 17.33 0.10 -22.67
C SER A 486 16.72 -1.12 -21.96
N SER A 487 15.90 -0.91 -20.92
CA SER A 487 15.20 -1.99 -20.22
C SER A 487 13.91 -2.43 -20.93
N LEU A 488 13.42 -1.64 -21.91
CA LEU A 488 12.17 -1.90 -22.63
C LEU A 488 12.36 -2.86 -23.82
N ILE A 489 13.61 -3.20 -24.14
CA ILE A 489 13.93 -4.20 -25.15
C ILE A 489 13.57 -5.56 -24.57
N LYS A 490 12.69 -6.30 -25.27
CA LYS A 490 12.30 -7.64 -24.85
C LYS A 490 13.55 -8.49 -24.71
N PRO A 491 13.93 -8.96 -23.50
CA PRO A 491 15.06 -9.85 -23.37
C PRO A 491 14.79 -11.10 -24.22
N PRO A 492 15.81 -11.68 -24.88
CA PRO A 492 15.64 -12.92 -25.63
C PRO A 492 14.96 -13.94 -24.73
N ALA A 493 14.06 -14.74 -25.30
CA ALA A 493 13.35 -15.76 -24.55
C ALA A 493 14.36 -16.78 -23.99
N VAL A 494 14.89 -16.51 -22.80
CA VAL A 494 15.61 -17.51 -22.03
C VAL A 494 14.51 -18.47 -21.60
N THR A 495 14.46 -19.62 -22.28
CA THR A 495 13.65 -20.74 -21.80
C THR A 495 14.08 -20.96 -20.36
N PRO A 496 13.20 -20.84 -19.36
CA PRO A 496 13.59 -21.15 -18.00
C PRO A 496 14.10 -22.58 -18.05
N GLY A 497 15.40 -22.79 -17.86
CA GLY A 497 15.95 -24.13 -17.79
C GLY A 497 15.09 -24.87 -16.79
N ARG A 498 14.49 -26.01 -17.19
CA ARG A 498 13.78 -26.88 -16.26
C ARG A 498 14.71 -27.04 -15.06
N LYS A 499 14.31 -26.53 -13.89
CA LYS A 499 15.08 -26.77 -12.67
C LYS A 499 15.25 -28.28 -12.57
N LEU A 500 16.49 -28.76 -12.66
CA LEU A 500 16.78 -30.17 -12.54
C LEU A 500 16.22 -30.60 -11.18
N SER A 501 15.47 -31.70 -11.15
CA SER A 501 15.05 -32.28 -9.87
C SER A 501 16.29 -32.63 -9.05
N LYS A 502 16.14 -32.73 -7.73
CA LYS A 502 17.26 -33.15 -6.85
C LYS A 502 17.88 -34.47 -7.35
N GLY A 503 17.04 -35.43 -7.74
CA GLY A 503 17.51 -36.68 -8.36
C GLY A 503 18.28 -36.49 -9.65
N ALA A 504 17.79 -35.67 -10.58
CA ALA A 504 18.48 -35.40 -11.84
C ALA A 504 19.81 -34.64 -11.63
N THR A 505 19.85 -33.75 -10.65
CA THR A 505 21.07 -33.00 -10.28
C THR A 505 22.14 -33.93 -9.74
N HIS A 506 21.79 -34.82 -8.81
CA HIS A 506 22.75 -35.79 -8.25
C HIS A 506 23.19 -36.82 -9.31
N ALA A 507 22.29 -37.27 -10.17
CA ALA A 507 22.64 -38.17 -11.26
C ALA A 507 23.63 -37.53 -12.26
N MET A 508 23.43 -36.26 -12.58
CA MET A 508 24.24 -35.54 -13.58
C MET A 508 25.57 -35.00 -13.02
N PHE A 509 25.59 -34.58 -11.76
CA PHE A 509 26.71 -33.85 -11.16
C PHE A 509 27.37 -34.56 -9.96
N GLY A 510 26.84 -35.70 -9.50
CA GLY A 510 27.39 -36.48 -8.38
C GLY A 510 26.66 -36.21 -7.05
N GLU A 511 26.99 -36.98 -6.01
CA GLU A 511 26.27 -36.92 -4.72
C GLU A 511 26.44 -35.59 -3.97
N LYS A 512 27.53 -34.86 -4.22
CA LYS A 512 27.82 -33.55 -3.63
C LYS A 512 28.12 -32.52 -4.73
N PRO A 513 27.08 -32.09 -5.46
CA PRO A 513 27.27 -31.34 -6.69
C PRO A 513 27.58 -29.86 -6.45
N TYR A 514 27.45 -29.34 -5.23
CA TYR A 514 27.66 -27.93 -4.92
C TYR A 514 29.03 -27.73 -4.25
N LEU A 515 29.93 -26.97 -4.88
CA LEU A 515 31.27 -26.65 -4.39
C LEU A 515 31.29 -25.22 -3.81
N CYS A 516 31.94 -25.04 -2.67
CA CYS A 516 32.18 -23.71 -2.11
C CYS A 516 33.20 -22.93 -2.97
N SER A 517 32.91 -21.67 -3.26
CA SER A 517 33.83 -20.81 -4.02
C SER A 517 35.07 -20.38 -3.23
N LEU A 518 35.02 -20.46 -1.90
CA LEU A 518 36.11 -20.03 -1.01
C LEU A 518 36.93 -21.19 -0.44
N CYS A 519 36.49 -22.44 -0.62
CA CYS A 519 37.26 -23.62 -0.20
C CYS A 519 36.83 -24.88 -0.97
N ASP A 520 37.63 -25.95 -0.90
CA ASP A 520 37.36 -27.19 -1.65
C ASP A 520 36.18 -28.04 -1.11
N LYS A 521 35.36 -27.50 -0.21
CA LYS A 521 34.24 -28.23 0.40
C LYS A 521 33.09 -28.41 -0.60
N ARG A 522 32.71 -29.67 -0.84
CA ARG A 522 31.49 -30.04 -1.60
C ARG A 522 30.36 -30.52 -0.69
N VAL A 523 29.12 -30.17 -1.04
CA VAL A 523 27.90 -30.48 -0.29
C VAL A 523 26.76 -30.94 -1.21
N PRO A 524 25.79 -31.72 -0.68
CA PRO A 524 24.71 -32.33 -1.47
C PRO A 524 23.62 -31.34 -1.90
N GLY A 525 23.52 -30.17 -1.28
CA GLY A 525 22.46 -29.21 -1.58
C GLY A 525 22.87 -27.75 -1.40
N PRO A 526 22.09 -26.82 -2.00
CA PRO A 526 22.36 -25.40 -1.92
C PRO A 526 22.13 -24.83 -0.51
N PHE A 527 21.25 -25.44 0.29
CA PHE A 527 21.02 -25.03 1.67
C PHE A 527 22.22 -25.33 2.56
N GLU A 528 22.81 -26.52 2.42
CA GLU A 528 24.01 -26.96 3.12
C GLU A 528 25.22 -26.12 2.72
N LEU A 529 25.28 -25.66 1.47
CA LEU A 529 26.34 -24.76 1.00
C LEU A 529 26.22 -23.39 1.67
N LYS A 530 25.00 -22.85 1.76
CA LYS A 530 24.74 -21.58 2.43
C LYS A 530 25.03 -21.65 3.93
N ALA A 531 24.68 -22.77 4.57
CA ALA A 531 25.01 -23.02 5.98
C ALA A 531 26.52 -23.11 6.20
N HIS A 532 27.24 -23.84 5.33
CA HIS A 532 28.70 -23.92 5.37
C HIS A 532 29.34 -22.54 5.21
N PHE A 533 28.93 -21.76 4.21
CA PHE A 533 29.46 -20.42 3.97
C PHE A 533 29.28 -19.50 5.18
N LYS A 534 28.08 -19.47 5.76
CA LYS A 534 27.76 -18.65 6.93
C LYS A 534 28.57 -19.02 8.18
N THR A 535 28.97 -20.28 8.30
CA THR A 535 29.63 -20.81 9.50
C THR A 535 31.15 -20.67 9.40
N TYR A 536 31.72 -20.89 8.22
CA TYR A 536 33.18 -21.00 8.04
C TYR A 536 33.82 -19.80 7.32
N HIS A 537 33.04 -18.99 6.59
CA HIS A 537 33.54 -17.84 5.80
C HIS A 537 32.86 -16.52 6.22
N LYS A 538 32.49 -16.41 7.51
CA LYS A 538 31.64 -15.33 8.06
C LYS A 538 32.24 -13.92 7.94
N ASN A 539 33.56 -13.81 7.81
CA ASN A 539 34.29 -12.53 7.79
C ASN A 539 34.78 -12.13 6.38
N ASP A 540 34.54 -12.97 5.37
CA ASP A 540 34.92 -12.69 4.00
C ASP A 540 33.72 -12.06 3.28
N CYS A 541 33.76 -10.73 3.10
CA CYS A 541 32.72 -9.97 2.39
C CYS A 541 32.57 -10.48 0.96
N VAL A 542 31.34 -10.83 0.54
CA VAL A 542 31.03 -10.99 -0.87
C VAL A 542 29.62 -10.47 -1.18
N GLU A 543 29.58 -9.32 -1.86
CA GLU A 543 28.52 -8.97 -2.80
C GLU A 543 28.35 -10.12 -3.81
N GLY A 544 27.13 -10.65 -3.97
CA GLY A 544 26.85 -11.67 -4.98
C GLY A 544 26.88 -13.11 -4.48
N PHE A 545 25.96 -13.47 -3.58
CA PHE A 545 25.54 -14.86 -3.42
C PHE A 545 24.66 -15.24 -4.63
N GLU A 546 25.26 -15.34 -5.82
CA GLU A 546 24.59 -15.82 -7.04
C GLU A 546 24.08 -17.25 -6.84
N ALA A 547 23.09 -17.64 -7.64
CA ALA A 547 22.53 -18.99 -7.63
C ALA A 547 23.62 -20.02 -7.96
N PHE A 548 24.24 -20.64 -6.94
CA PHE A 548 25.29 -21.64 -7.11
C PHE A 548 24.81 -22.78 -8.02
N MET A 549 25.39 -22.84 -9.21
CA MET A 549 25.12 -23.92 -10.16
C MET A 549 25.86 -25.19 -9.72
N PRO A 550 25.22 -26.37 -9.81
CA PRO A 550 25.89 -27.63 -9.54
C PRO A 550 27.06 -27.84 -10.52
N THR A 551 28.22 -28.26 -10.01
CA THR A 551 29.40 -28.62 -10.79
C THR A 551 29.64 -30.12 -10.68
N ARG A 552 30.20 -30.74 -11.72
CA ARG A 552 30.50 -32.18 -11.69
C ARG A 552 31.50 -32.48 -10.58
N ASP A 553 31.11 -33.35 -9.65
CA ASP A 553 31.97 -33.91 -8.62
C ASP A 553 33.07 -34.75 -9.30
N PRO A 554 34.37 -34.41 -9.12
CA PRO A 554 35.49 -35.16 -9.66
C PRO A 554 35.50 -36.64 -9.22
N ASN A 555 34.89 -36.95 -8.07
CA ASN A 555 34.79 -38.30 -7.54
C ASN A 555 33.56 -39.06 -8.06
N ARG A 556 32.73 -38.48 -8.93
CA ARG A 556 31.51 -39.10 -9.47
C ARG A 556 31.75 -40.48 -10.10
N LEU A 557 32.85 -40.65 -10.83
CA LEU A 557 33.21 -41.95 -11.41
C LEU A 557 33.57 -42.98 -10.35
N LYS A 558 34.24 -42.55 -9.28
CA LYS A 558 34.63 -43.41 -8.15
C LYS A 558 33.40 -43.89 -7.38
N TYR A 559 32.43 -43.00 -7.15
CA TYR A 559 31.15 -43.37 -6.52
C TYR A 559 30.28 -44.28 -7.39
N LEU A 560 30.28 -44.11 -8.72
CA LEU A 560 29.58 -45.01 -9.64
C LEU A 560 30.23 -46.41 -9.71
N GLN A 561 31.56 -46.48 -9.58
CA GLN A 561 32.31 -47.73 -9.48
C GLN A 561 32.09 -48.43 -8.12
N GLU A 562 32.08 -47.68 -7.02
CA GLU A 562 31.78 -48.19 -5.66
C GLU A 562 30.30 -48.64 -5.54
N ALA A 563 29.38 -48.01 -6.27
CA ALA A 563 27.97 -48.40 -6.37
C ALA A 563 27.70 -49.54 -7.39
N GLY A 564 28.75 -50.14 -7.97
CA GLY A 564 28.66 -51.35 -8.78
C GLY A 564 28.21 -51.17 -10.23
N ALA A 565 28.25 -49.96 -10.81
CA ALA A 565 27.85 -49.73 -12.20
C ALA A 565 29.05 -49.81 -13.16
N SER A 566 29.35 -51.02 -13.65
CA SER A 566 30.23 -51.24 -14.82
C SER A 566 29.45 -50.99 -16.12
N SER A 567 30.09 -50.32 -17.06
CA SER A 567 29.59 -49.98 -18.39
C SER A 567 29.58 -51.16 -19.37
N LEU A 568 28.67 -51.03 -20.34
CA LEU A 568 28.54 -51.68 -21.65
C LEU A 568 27.63 -52.90 -21.77
N ALA A 569 26.89 -52.82 -22.87
CA ALA A 569 25.72 -53.59 -23.25
C ALA A 569 26.04 -55.04 -23.58
N GLU A 570 25.07 -55.94 -23.34
CA GLU A 570 24.68 -56.91 -24.36
C GLU A 570 23.32 -57.57 -24.05
N SER A 571 22.62 -57.81 -25.13
CA SER A 571 21.36 -58.53 -25.24
C SER A 571 21.41 -59.92 -24.59
N SER A 572 20.39 -60.26 -23.81
CA SER A 572 19.91 -61.64 -23.71
C SER A 572 18.51 -61.71 -23.11
N LYS A 573 17.58 -62.23 -23.92
CA LYS A 573 16.27 -62.72 -23.49
C LYS A 573 16.45 -64.07 -22.77
N LYS A 574 15.67 -64.26 -21.69
CA LYS A 574 15.06 -65.51 -21.17
C LYS A 574 15.45 -65.81 -19.71
N GLY A 575 14.43 -66.02 -18.88
CA GLY A 575 14.57 -66.61 -17.54
C GLY A 575 13.32 -66.38 -16.69
N GLY A 576 12.41 -67.35 -16.70
CA GLY A 576 11.05 -67.26 -16.15
C GLY A 576 10.94 -66.94 -14.65
N LYS A 577 9.94 -66.11 -14.33
CA LYS A 577 9.33 -66.02 -13.00
C LYS A 577 8.52 -67.29 -12.73
N ARG A 578 8.75 -67.96 -11.59
CA ARG A 578 7.86 -68.98 -11.02
C ARG A 578 6.96 -68.37 -9.93
N ARG A 579 5.65 -68.51 -10.19
CA ARG A 579 4.43 -68.48 -9.37
C ARG A 579 4.52 -68.50 -7.84
N ARG A 580 3.62 -67.73 -7.19
CA ARG A 580 2.25 -68.11 -6.76
C ARG A 580 1.41 -66.83 -6.63
N THR A 581 0.42 -66.54 -7.48
CA THR A 581 -1.02 -66.94 -7.46
C THR A 581 -1.73 -66.74 -6.13
N SER A 582 -2.66 -65.77 -6.10
CA SER A 582 -4.09 -66.08 -6.05
C SER A 582 -4.87 -64.99 -6.80
N ASP A 583 -5.63 -65.43 -7.80
CA ASP A 583 -6.54 -64.68 -8.67
C ASP A 583 -7.69 -64.04 -7.85
N ILE A 584 -8.37 -62.99 -8.34
CA ILE A 584 -9.56 -63.12 -9.20
C ILE A 584 -9.69 -61.91 -10.14
N GLU A 585 -10.31 -62.24 -11.26
CA GLU A 585 -10.36 -61.64 -12.58
C GLU A 585 -10.97 -60.24 -12.74
N SER A 586 -10.36 -59.54 -13.68
CA SER A 586 -10.95 -58.54 -14.58
C SER A 586 -11.99 -59.14 -15.52
N ASP A 587 -12.93 -58.33 -16.01
CA ASP A 587 -13.39 -58.45 -17.39
C ASP A 587 -13.50 -57.08 -18.08
N LYS A 588 -12.39 -56.72 -18.75
CA LYS A 588 -12.22 -56.53 -20.21
C LYS A 588 -13.22 -55.66 -21.03
N PRO A 589 -12.82 -55.22 -22.25
CA PRO A 589 -12.70 -53.81 -22.65
C PRO A 589 -13.46 -53.59 -23.99
N PRO A 590 -12.99 -52.89 -25.05
CA PRO A 590 -12.07 -51.76 -25.22
C PRO A 590 -12.61 -50.60 -26.11
N ALA A 591 -11.85 -49.50 -26.09
CA ALA A 591 -11.47 -48.56 -27.16
C ALA A 591 -12.32 -48.39 -28.44
N GLN A 592 -12.37 -47.12 -28.89
CA GLN A 592 -12.28 -46.56 -30.27
C GLN A 592 -13.23 -45.34 -30.36
N ASN A 593 -13.02 -44.24 -31.09
CA ASN A 593 -11.92 -43.67 -31.87
C ASN A 593 -12.45 -42.29 -32.36
N ILE A 594 -11.53 -41.35 -32.64
CA ILE A 594 -11.59 -40.35 -33.74
C ILE A 594 -12.55 -39.12 -33.65
N LYS A 595 -11.88 -37.96 -33.49
CA LYS A 595 -11.96 -36.63 -34.14
C LYS A 595 -13.18 -36.11 -34.94
N ALA A 596 -13.27 -34.76 -34.89
CA ALA A 596 -13.77 -33.76 -35.88
C ALA A 596 -15.31 -33.67 -35.96
N GLU A 597 -15.99 -32.53 -36.13
CA GLU A 597 -15.73 -31.18 -36.65
C GLU A 597 -16.89 -30.25 -36.17
N ASP A 598 -16.72 -28.92 -36.19
CA ASP A 598 -17.82 -27.91 -36.13
C ASP A 598 -18.75 -28.06 -37.36
N PRO A 599 -20.05 -27.66 -37.34
CA PRO A 599 -20.43 -26.23 -37.36
C PRO A 599 -21.82 -25.86 -36.77
N GLU A 600 -22.10 -24.54 -36.82
CA GLU A 600 -23.38 -23.79 -36.81
C GLU A 600 -24.73 -24.54 -36.69
N ASP A 601 -25.62 -24.11 -35.79
CA ASP A 601 -26.80 -23.29 -36.13
C ASP A 601 -27.72 -23.00 -34.92
N THR A 602 -28.01 -21.72 -34.73
CA THR A 602 -29.33 -21.08 -34.51
C THR A 602 -30.41 -21.77 -33.67
N ILE A 603 -30.82 -21.16 -32.54
CA ILE A 603 -32.25 -21.01 -32.17
C ILE A 603 -32.51 -19.60 -31.61
N VAL A 604 -33.37 -18.90 -32.36
CA VAL A 604 -34.07 -17.65 -32.07
C VAL A 604 -35.28 -17.93 -31.18
N ILE A 605 -35.57 -17.07 -30.19
CA ILE A 605 -36.96 -16.77 -29.80
C ILE A 605 -37.06 -15.25 -29.59
N SER A 606 -38.01 -14.67 -30.32
CA SER A 606 -38.31 -13.26 -30.54
C SER A 606 -39.23 -12.65 -29.47
N ASP A 607 -39.12 -11.33 -29.33
CA ASP A 607 -40.10 -10.41 -28.73
C ASP A 607 -41.29 -10.15 -29.70
N GLU A 608 -42.22 -9.29 -29.24
CA GLU A 608 -43.44 -8.72 -29.86
C GLU A 608 -44.77 -9.35 -29.37
N GLU A 609 -45.83 -8.62 -29.01
CA GLU A 609 -46.17 -7.19 -29.07
C GLU A 609 -47.41 -6.92 -28.18
N GLU A 610 -47.66 -5.63 -27.94
CA GLU A 610 -48.81 -5.03 -27.26
C GLU A 610 -50.18 -5.28 -27.96
N ILE A 611 -51.29 -5.09 -27.23
CA ILE A 611 -52.37 -4.10 -27.51
C ILE A 611 -53.67 -4.38 -26.71
N GLU A 612 -54.01 -3.40 -25.88
CA GLU A 612 -55.30 -2.77 -25.52
C GLU A 612 -56.63 -3.50 -25.19
N ASN A 613 -57.18 -3.04 -24.05
CA ASN A 613 -58.55 -2.54 -23.78
C ASN A 613 -59.80 -3.41 -24.01
N ILE A 614 -60.49 -3.75 -22.90
CA ILE A 614 -61.96 -3.69 -22.79
C ILE A 614 -62.37 -3.20 -21.37
N ALA A 615 -63.07 -2.06 -21.32
CA ALA A 615 -63.96 -1.64 -20.22
C ALA A 615 -65.32 -2.38 -20.36
N ALA A 616 -66.13 -2.68 -19.33
CA ALA A 616 -66.83 -1.75 -18.45
C ALA A 616 -67.79 -2.52 -17.49
N ALA A 617 -68.39 -1.75 -16.58
CA ALA A 617 -69.60 -1.97 -15.77
C ALA A 617 -69.39 -2.61 -14.37
N SER A 618 -70.04 -2.20 -13.28
CA SER A 618 -70.92 -1.08 -12.95
C SER A 618 -71.35 -1.28 -11.48
N THR A 619 -71.20 -0.24 -10.65
CA THR A 619 -72.10 0.24 -9.57
C THR A 619 -72.67 -0.73 -8.51
N GLN A 620 -72.42 -0.46 -7.21
CA GLN A 620 -73.45 0.05 -6.28
C GLN A 620 -72.95 0.31 -4.85
N HIS A 621 -73.26 1.51 -4.37
CA HIS A 621 -73.34 1.95 -2.98
C HIS A 621 -74.27 1.08 -2.12
N ARG A 622 -73.92 0.87 -0.85
CA ARG A 622 -74.86 1.09 0.27
C ARG A 622 -74.17 1.37 1.61
N LYS A 623 -74.59 2.49 2.21
CA LYS A 623 -74.34 2.94 3.59
C LYS A 623 -75.11 2.11 4.64
N ARG A 624 -74.73 2.36 5.91
CA ARG A 624 -75.36 2.04 7.22
C ARG A 624 -74.76 0.80 7.88
N ASN A 625 -74.25 0.81 9.12
CA ASN A 625 -74.38 1.75 10.26
C ASN A 625 -73.03 2.21 10.82
#